data_AF-A0A0D6JPS6-F1
#
_entry.id   AF-A0A0D6JPS6-F1
#
_cell.length_a   1.000
_cell.length_b   1.000
_cell.length_c   1.000
_cell.angle_alpha   90.00
_cell.angle_beta   90.00
_cell.angle_gamma   90.00
#
_symmetry.space_group_name_H-M   'P 1'
#
loop_
_entity.id
_entity.type
_entity.pdbx_description
1 polymer ?
#
loop_
_entity_poly.entity_id
_entity_poly.type
_entity_poly.pdbx_seq_one_letter_code
_entity_poly.pdbx_strand_id
1 'polypeptide(L)'
;MSLAVDRGIVALALAFLVGLSGCASLSPSPPVVDAALGTQSADATDGDDGAVSTAVGGTGPSPVPETRPADNPWGHAPVVVGIDAPADGRDYASLVESAVDYWRANASAVAYDPAFAVVPNASEPDVTVSVVERIDACGDYAGADAVGCAPLLGGDESTAPTESASVVVAAGYDDETTETVLKHEFGHLLGLTHDDAAAFPALSERIETTRLPEPDADERESPFREPTVAVHVDLSNVSPGERATYEAEIDHALSYYEAGADGVAPANRSFERVSDPEMADVTLSVSAFRDGGSGVRWRRTGIDADDDAALEWYTGGDLVVDAGLAPSLVDWYVGAGLGYLLAADERADLPPPFRDGDPADDPVWRGLTGETADDPTRDDLADRDRDTENATENATTPTGSPSENARISTAAARVHS
;
A
#
# COMPACT_ATOMS: atom_id res chain seq x y z
N MET A 1 -54.44 15.24 -34.54
CA MET A 1 -54.46 16.33 -35.54
C MET A 1 -53.52 17.41 -34.98
N SER A 2 -52.22 17.36 -35.25
CA SER A 2 -51.50 17.95 -36.41
C SER A 2 -51.79 19.44 -36.58
N LEU A 3 -50.86 20.39 -36.74
CA LEU A 3 -49.38 20.53 -36.92
C LEU A 3 -49.09 22.02 -36.59
N ALA A 4 -47.93 22.50 -36.12
CA ALA A 4 -46.63 22.70 -36.79
C ALA A 4 -45.73 23.41 -35.73
N VAL A 5 -44.46 23.08 -35.45
CA VAL A 5 -43.19 23.08 -36.22
C VAL A 5 -42.79 24.44 -36.80
N ASP A 6 -41.78 25.07 -36.18
CA ASP A 6 -40.70 25.88 -36.78
C ASP A 6 -39.55 25.90 -35.76
N ARG A 7 -38.38 25.25 -35.92
CA ARG A 7 -37.25 25.40 -36.88
C ARG A 7 -36.64 26.80 -36.94
N GLY A 8 -35.55 26.97 -36.18
CA GLY A 8 -34.54 28.01 -36.38
C GLY A 8 -33.13 27.44 -36.14
N ILE A 9 -32.54 26.87 -37.19
CA ILE A 9 -31.11 26.54 -37.27
C ILE A 9 -30.41 27.77 -37.87
N VAL A 10 -29.39 28.30 -37.19
CA VAL A 10 -28.32 29.06 -37.86
C VAL A 10 -26.99 28.50 -37.41
N ALA A 11 -26.42 27.68 -38.30
CA ALA A 11 -25.01 27.35 -38.32
C ALA A 11 -24.23 28.58 -38.83
N LEU A 12 -23.11 28.91 -38.20
CA LEU A 12 -22.06 29.71 -38.82
C LEU A 12 -20.75 28.92 -38.70
N ALA A 13 -20.25 28.48 -39.83
CA ALA A 13 -19.01 27.73 -39.99
C ALA A 13 -17.93 28.62 -40.61
N LEU A 14 -16.67 28.31 -40.24
CA LEU A 14 -15.40 28.53 -40.95
C LEU A 14 -14.98 29.97 -41.35
N ALA A 15 -13.83 30.40 -40.83
CA ALA A 15 -12.54 30.31 -41.53
C ALA A 15 -11.46 31.20 -40.86
N PHE A 16 -10.35 30.62 -40.43
CA PHE A 16 -9.00 31.14 -40.74
C PHE A 16 -7.96 30.03 -40.50
N LEU A 17 -7.35 29.61 -41.60
CA LEU A 17 -6.29 28.61 -41.71
C LEU A 17 -5.12 29.30 -42.43
N VAL A 18 -3.90 28.87 -42.12
CA VAL A 18 -2.61 29.08 -42.83
C VAL A 18 -1.66 30.15 -42.26
N GLY A 19 -0.60 29.65 -41.63
CA GLY A 19 0.69 30.31 -41.40
C GLY A 19 1.79 29.26 -41.26
N LEU A 20 2.39 28.89 -42.40
CA LEU A 20 3.50 27.95 -42.57
C LEU A 20 4.86 28.58 -42.21
N SER A 21 5.75 27.79 -41.61
CA SER A 21 7.23 27.70 -41.76
C SER A 21 7.84 27.32 -40.39
N GLY A 22 8.68 26.29 -40.21
CA GLY A 22 9.56 25.59 -41.12
C GLY A 22 10.99 25.77 -40.61
N CYS A 23 11.56 24.76 -39.95
CA CYS A 23 13.01 24.52 -39.87
C CYS A 23 13.25 23.03 -39.63
N ALA A 24 13.74 22.36 -40.68
CA ALA A 24 14.30 21.03 -40.65
C ALA A 24 15.76 21.09 -40.16
N SER A 25 16.18 20.10 -39.37
CA SER A 25 17.56 19.60 -39.31
C SER A 25 17.57 18.36 -38.39
N LEU A 26 17.72 17.15 -38.94
CA LEU A 26 18.97 16.39 -39.14
C LEU A 26 19.06 15.24 -38.12
N SER A 27 18.59 14.06 -38.54
CA SER A 27 18.88 12.77 -37.92
C SER A 27 20.34 12.37 -38.18
N PRO A 28 21.08 11.87 -37.18
CA PRO A 28 22.25 11.03 -37.43
C PRO A 28 21.84 9.55 -37.49
N SER A 29 22.16 8.90 -38.60
CA SER A 29 22.11 7.44 -38.78
C SER A 29 23.15 6.74 -37.89
N PRO A 30 22.93 5.46 -37.52
CA PRO A 30 23.84 4.68 -36.68
C PRO A 30 25.12 4.27 -37.42
N PRO A 31 26.23 4.03 -36.70
CA PRO A 31 27.47 3.55 -37.31
C PRO A 31 27.33 2.09 -37.74
N VAL A 32 27.61 1.86 -39.02
CA VAL A 32 27.91 0.55 -39.61
C VAL A 32 29.35 0.19 -39.22
N VAL A 33 29.53 -0.92 -38.50
CA VAL A 33 30.82 -1.58 -38.32
C VAL A 33 30.84 -2.87 -39.12
N ASP A 34 31.31 -2.76 -40.36
CA ASP A 34 31.79 -3.89 -41.15
C ASP A 34 33.31 -3.74 -41.23
N ALA A 35 34.04 -4.62 -40.53
CA ALA A 35 35.49 -4.77 -40.73
C ALA A 35 35.96 -6.18 -40.37
N ALA A 36 36.20 -6.94 -41.45
CA ALA A 36 37.33 -7.83 -41.66
C ALA A 36 37.38 -9.16 -40.90
N LEU A 37 36.86 -10.17 -41.60
CA LEU A 37 37.39 -11.54 -41.64
C LEU A 37 38.91 -11.53 -41.87
N GLY A 38 39.67 -12.00 -40.88
CA GLY A 38 41.08 -12.36 -40.98
C GLY A 38 41.26 -13.87 -41.05
N THR A 39 41.40 -14.35 -42.28
CA THR A 39 42.08 -15.56 -42.79
C THR A 39 42.53 -16.70 -41.86
N GLN A 40 42.09 -17.89 -42.28
CA GLN A 40 42.64 -19.23 -42.10
C GLN A 40 44.18 -19.30 -42.05
N SER A 41 44.68 -20.15 -41.15
CA SER A 41 45.97 -20.82 -41.31
C SER A 41 45.74 -22.31 -41.12
N ALA A 42 45.59 -23.01 -42.25
CA ALA A 42 45.80 -24.45 -42.33
C ALA A 42 47.28 -24.66 -42.63
N ASP A 43 47.96 -25.43 -41.79
CA ASP A 43 49.18 -26.10 -42.20
C ASP A 43 49.12 -27.55 -41.70
N ALA A 44 49.51 -28.45 -42.60
CA ALA A 44 49.31 -29.88 -42.51
C ALA A 44 50.66 -30.56 -42.76
N THR A 45 51.05 -31.49 -41.87
CA THR A 45 51.92 -32.64 -42.15
C THR A 45 51.69 -33.66 -41.03
N ASP A 46 51.11 -34.84 -41.23
CA ASP A 46 51.52 -36.03 -42.01
C ASP A 46 52.30 -37.06 -41.16
N GLY A 47 51.82 -38.31 -41.20
CA GLY A 47 52.49 -39.56 -40.79
C GLY A 47 52.49 -39.97 -39.31
N ASP A 48 51.79 -41.04 -38.93
CA ASP A 48 52.38 -42.41 -38.92
C ASP A 48 51.44 -43.43 -38.25
N ASP A 49 51.40 -44.62 -38.84
CA ASP A 49 50.58 -45.79 -38.48
C ASP A 49 51.16 -46.54 -37.27
N GLY A 50 50.31 -47.09 -36.40
CA GLY A 50 50.81 -47.95 -35.33
C GLY A 50 49.75 -48.59 -34.44
N ALA A 51 49.02 -49.56 -34.98
CA ALA A 51 48.22 -50.48 -34.17
C ALA A 51 49.13 -51.46 -33.39
N VAL A 52 49.16 -51.39 -32.06
CA VAL A 52 49.52 -52.52 -31.19
C VAL A 52 48.59 -52.57 -29.98
N SER A 53 47.90 -53.69 -29.87
CA SER A 53 47.05 -54.08 -28.76
C SER A 53 47.92 -54.66 -27.63
N THR A 54 47.79 -54.13 -26.41
CA THR A 54 48.22 -54.79 -25.18
C THR A 54 47.28 -54.41 -24.03
N ALA A 55 46.54 -55.39 -23.54
CA ALA A 55 45.79 -55.31 -22.29
C ALA A 55 46.71 -55.72 -21.12
N VAL A 56 46.80 -54.89 -20.07
CA VAL A 56 47.08 -55.29 -18.68
C VAL A 56 46.38 -54.29 -17.77
N GLY A 57 45.62 -54.82 -16.80
CA GLY A 57 44.72 -54.06 -15.94
C GLY A 57 45.37 -53.43 -14.71
N GLY A 58 44.55 -52.68 -13.97
CA GLY A 58 44.70 -52.50 -12.54
C GLY A 58 44.80 -51.05 -12.07
N THR A 59 43.67 -50.36 -11.98
CA THR A 59 43.10 -49.70 -10.77
C THR A 59 42.03 -48.75 -11.26
N GLY A 60 40.76 -49.16 -11.14
CA GLY A 60 39.65 -48.29 -11.47
C GLY A 60 39.70 -47.07 -10.54
N PRO A 61 39.55 -45.83 -11.04
CA PRO A 61 39.18 -44.74 -10.18
C PRO A 61 37.86 -45.12 -9.50
N SER A 62 37.85 -45.10 -8.18
CA SER A 62 36.61 -45.11 -7.42
C SER A 62 35.75 -43.97 -7.96
N PRO A 63 34.50 -44.19 -8.39
CA PRO A 63 33.66 -43.09 -8.86
C PRO A 63 33.50 -42.14 -7.68
N VAL A 64 34.10 -40.96 -7.80
CA VAL A 64 33.61 -39.79 -7.10
C VAL A 64 32.16 -39.65 -7.58
N PRO A 65 31.16 -39.50 -6.70
CA PRO A 65 29.84 -39.16 -7.19
C PRO A 65 29.98 -37.80 -7.86
N GLU A 66 29.95 -37.78 -9.19
CA GLU A 66 29.69 -36.56 -9.94
C GLU A 66 28.25 -36.20 -9.61
N THR A 67 28.04 -35.36 -8.59
CA THR A 67 26.82 -34.59 -8.47
C THR A 67 26.79 -33.65 -9.67
N ARG A 68 26.27 -34.14 -10.80
CA ARG A 68 25.86 -33.24 -11.88
C ARG A 68 24.85 -32.28 -11.27
N PRO A 69 24.98 -30.96 -11.51
CA PRO A 69 23.84 -30.08 -11.38
C PRO A 69 22.65 -30.73 -12.06
N ALA A 70 21.45 -30.59 -11.50
CA ALA A 70 20.24 -31.01 -12.18
C ALA A 70 20.27 -30.58 -13.67
N ASP A 71 19.76 -31.41 -14.57
CA ASP A 71 19.64 -31.00 -15.97
C ASP A 71 18.78 -29.73 -16.00
N ASN A 72 19.25 -28.67 -16.70
CA ASN A 72 18.54 -27.39 -16.77
C ASN A 72 17.10 -27.65 -17.28
N PRO A 73 16.06 -27.45 -16.43
CA PRO A 73 14.70 -27.82 -16.76
C PRO A 73 14.18 -27.04 -17.97
N TRP A 74 14.69 -25.83 -18.23
CA TRP A 74 14.28 -25.00 -19.36
C TRP A 74 14.68 -25.57 -20.73
N GLY A 75 15.71 -26.44 -20.79
CA GLY A 75 16.19 -27.01 -22.06
C GLY A 75 16.94 -26.03 -22.97
N HIS A 76 17.05 -24.76 -22.60
CA HIS A 76 17.82 -23.73 -23.29
C HIS A 76 18.50 -22.76 -22.31
N ALA A 77 19.46 -21.99 -22.83
CA ALA A 77 20.10 -20.88 -22.14
C ALA A 77 20.42 -19.77 -23.15
N PRO A 78 20.30 -18.48 -22.80
CA PRO A 78 19.89 -17.96 -21.48
C PRO A 78 18.38 -18.10 -21.23
N VAL A 79 17.98 -18.13 -19.95
CA VAL A 79 16.58 -18.00 -19.52
C VAL A 79 16.22 -16.51 -19.44
N VAL A 80 15.26 -16.05 -20.25
CA VAL A 80 14.90 -14.64 -20.38
C VAL A 80 13.92 -14.23 -19.28
N VAL A 81 14.26 -13.18 -18.53
CA VAL A 81 13.43 -12.64 -17.45
C VAL A 81 12.81 -11.31 -17.88
N GLY A 82 11.49 -11.25 -17.96
CA GLY A 82 10.70 -10.02 -18.16
C GLY A 82 10.21 -9.44 -16.84
N ILE A 83 9.87 -8.14 -16.83
CA ILE A 83 9.40 -7.44 -15.63
C ILE A 83 8.09 -6.71 -15.95
N ASP A 84 7.06 -7.03 -15.19
CA ASP A 84 5.76 -6.37 -15.19
C ASP A 84 5.57 -5.66 -13.83
N ALA A 85 5.83 -4.36 -13.79
CA ALA A 85 5.87 -3.58 -12.55
C ALA A 85 5.14 -2.23 -12.70
N PRO A 86 4.63 -1.66 -11.60
CA PRO A 86 3.97 -0.36 -11.64
C PRO A 86 4.96 0.75 -12.07
N ALA A 87 4.42 1.80 -12.69
CA ALA A 87 5.18 2.99 -13.08
C ALA A 87 5.33 3.97 -11.90
N ASP A 88 5.89 3.50 -10.78
CA ASP A 88 6.08 4.27 -9.54
C ASP A 88 7.46 4.96 -9.43
N GLY A 89 8.33 4.73 -10.42
CA GLY A 89 9.67 5.33 -10.50
C GLY A 89 10.77 4.51 -9.81
N ARG A 90 10.45 3.35 -9.22
CA ARG A 90 11.45 2.42 -8.68
C ARG A 90 12.14 1.65 -9.80
N ASP A 91 13.43 1.36 -9.59
CA ASP A 91 14.25 0.62 -10.55
C ASP A 91 14.20 -0.89 -10.27
N TYR A 92 13.04 -1.50 -10.54
CA TYR A 92 12.84 -2.94 -10.38
C TYR A 92 13.80 -3.79 -11.22
N ALA A 93 14.29 -3.26 -12.35
CA ALA A 93 15.27 -3.96 -13.18
C ALA A 93 16.58 -4.19 -12.42
N SER A 94 17.10 -3.17 -11.74
CA SER A 94 18.30 -3.31 -10.90
C SER A 94 18.11 -4.31 -9.75
N LEU A 95 16.92 -4.36 -9.14
CA LEU A 95 16.63 -5.32 -8.06
C LEU A 95 16.60 -6.78 -8.57
N VAL A 96 15.96 -7.01 -9.71
CA VAL A 96 15.92 -8.33 -10.37
C VAL A 96 17.32 -8.76 -10.84
N GLU A 97 18.11 -7.84 -11.40
CA GLU A 97 19.50 -8.10 -11.77
C GLU A 97 20.35 -8.49 -10.56
N SER A 98 20.20 -7.80 -9.43
CA SER A 98 20.93 -8.15 -8.20
C SER A 98 20.57 -9.56 -7.67
N ALA A 99 19.28 -9.93 -7.70
CA ALA A 99 18.84 -11.26 -7.29
C ALA A 99 19.39 -12.37 -8.21
N VAL A 100 19.39 -12.14 -9.53
CA VAL A 100 19.97 -13.05 -10.51
C VAL A 100 21.48 -13.20 -10.31
N ASP A 101 22.18 -12.09 -10.07
CA ASP A 101 23.63 -12.06 -9.85
C ASP A 101 24.03 -12.80 -8.57
N TYR A 102 23.23 -12.68 -7.51
CA TYR A 102 23.39 -13.47 -6.30
C TYR A 102 23.41 -14.97 -6.61
N TRP A 103 22.45 -15.48 -7.37
CA TRP A 103 22.42 -16.91 -7.68
C TRP A 103 23.53 -17.34 -8.63
N ARG A 104 23.90 -16.51 -9.61
CA ARG A 104 25.07 -16.77 -10.46
C ARG A 104 26.35 -16.97 -9.65
N ALA A 105 26.49 -16.24 -8.53
CA ALA A 105 27.65 -16.34 -7.65
C ALA A 105 27.60 -17.49 -6.64
N ASN A 106 26.40 -17.98 -6.27
CA ASN A 106 26.23 -18.86 -5.11
C ASN A 106 25.67 -20.26 -5.43
N ALA A 107 24.97 -20.46 -6.55
CA ALA A 107 24.18 -21.69 -6.78
C ALA A 107 24.93 -22.85 -7.46
N SER A 108 26.08 -22.58 -8.10
CA SER A 108 26.67 -23.45 -9.12
C SER A 108 27.10 -24.85 -8.67
N ALA A 109 27.17 -25.10 -7.35
CA ALA A 109 27.57 -26.39 -6.78
C ALA A 109 26.39 -27.30 -6.39
N VAL A 110 25.18 -26.75 -6.29
CA VAL A 110 24.01 -27.43 -5.72
C VAL A 110 22.74 -27.28 -6.57
N ALA A 111 22.75 -26.35 -7.52
CA ALA A 111 21.68 -26.09 -8.47
C ALA A 111 22.23 -26.00 -9.89
N TYR A 112 21.33 -26.05 -10.88
CA TYR A 112 21.69 -25.79 -12.27
C TYR A 112 21.98 -24.30 -12.49
N ASP A 113 22.79 -23.98 -13.52
CA ASP A 113 23.02 -22.60 -13.94
C ASP A 113 22.05 -22.25 -15.08
N PRO A 114 20.94 -21.52 -14.83
CA PRO A 114 20.01 -21.10 -15.87
C PRO A 114 20.60 -20.07 -16.83
N ALA A 115 21.70 -19.40 -16.46
CA ALA A 115 22.18 -18.20 -17.14
C ALA A 115 21.04 -17.18 -17.39
N PHE A 116 20.32 -16.78 -16.34
CA PHE A 116 19.25 -15.77 -16.45
C PHE A 116 19.75 -14.49 -17.11
N ALA A 117 18.95 -13.96 -18.04
CA ALA A 117 19.17 -12.68 -18.71
C ALA A 117 17.97 -11.77 -18.47
N VAL A 118 18.19 -10.66 -17.75
CA VAL A 118 17.15 -9.67 -17.45
C VAL A 118 16.90 -8.81 -18.68
N VAL A 119 15.69 -8.89 -19.22
CA VAL A 119 15.22 -8.14 -20.38
C VAL A 119 13.84 -7.58 -20.00
N PRO A 120 13.77 -6.43 -19.30
CA PRO A 120 12.54 -5.98 -18.64
C PRO A 120 11.33 -5.92 -19.57
N ASN A 121 11.52 -5.50 -20.82
CA ASN A 121 10.47 -5.37 -21.83
C ASN A 121 10.42 -6.53 -22.83
N ALA A 122 10.82 -7.76 -22.44
CA ALA A 122 10.72 -8.93 -23.29
C ALA A 122 9.25 -9.23 -23.64
N SER A 123 8.97 -9.45 -24.92
CA SER A 123 7.61 -9.78 -25.38
C SER A 123 7.19 -11.22 -25.08
N GLU A 124 8.16 -12.13 -24.96
CA GLU A 124 7.98 -13.55 -24.68
C GLU A 124 9.08 -14.00 -23.69
N PRO A 125 9.00 -13.60 -22.41
CA PRO A 125 9.96 -14.04 -21.41
C PRO A 125 9.72 -15.51 -21.02
N ASP A 126 10.78 -16.18 -20.56
CA ASP A 126 10.70 -17.49 -19.92
C ASP A 126 10.20 -17.36 -18.47
N VAL A 127 10.55 -16.26 -17.80
CA VAL A 127 10.11 -15.89 -16.45
C VAL A 127 9.56 -14.47 -16.47
N THR A 128 8.34 -14.28 -15.97
CA THR A 128 7.77 -12.95 -15.74
C THR A 128 7.83 -12.63 -14.25
N VAL A 129 8.53 -11.56 -13.88
CA VAL A 129 8.48 -10.98 -12.53
C VAL A 129 7.36 -9.95 -12.49
N SER A 130 6.31 -10.21 -11.72
CA SER A 130 5.16 -9.33 -11.54
C SER A 130 5.18 -8.68 -10.15
N VAL A 131 5.17 -7.35 -10.11
CA VAL A 131 5.04 -6.60 -8.85
C VAL A 131 3.58 -6.21 -8.65
N VAL A 132 2.95 -6.71 -7.60
CA VAL A 132 1.50 -6.59 -7.35
C VAL A 132 1.23 -5.99 -5.98
N GLU A 133 0.08 -5.32 -5.81
CA GLU A 133 -0.30 -4.74 -4.52
C GLU A 133 -0.45 -5.80 -3.42
N ARG A 134 -1.00 -6.98 -3.76
CA ARG A 134 -1.21 -8.07 -2.81
C ARG A 134 -1.14 -9.44 -3.48
N ILE A 135 -0.59 -10.41 -2.77
CA ILE A 135 -0.59 -11.83 -3.15
C ILE A 135 -1.67 -12.53 -2.34
N ASP A 136 -2.81 -12.85 -2.97
CA ASP A 136 -3.94 -13.48 -2.27
C ASP A 136 -3.71 -14.98 -1.99
N ALA A 137 -2.88 -15.64 -2.82
CA ALA A 137 -2.53 -17.05 -2.66
C ALA A 137 -1.23 -17.40 -3.41
N CYS A 138 -0.51 -18.40 -2.91
CA CYS A 138 0.65 -19.00 -3.56
C CYS A 138 0.64 -20.52 -3.36
N GLY A 139 0.32 -21.29 -4.42
CA GLY A 139 0.14 -22.74 -4.29
C GLY A 139 -0.97 -23.13 -3.34
N ASP A 140 -0.62 -23.95 -2.35
CA ASP A 140 -1.53 -24.38 -1.27
C ASP A 140 -1.64 -23.35 -0.13
N TYR A 141 -0.85 -22.28 -0.19
CA TYR A 141 -0.93 -21.18 0.77
C TYR A 141 -1.98 -20.15 0.36
N ALA A 142 -2.94 -19.91 1.25
CA ALA A 142 -3.93 -18.85 1.12
C ALA A 142 -3.82 -17.94 2.34
N GLY A 143 -2.95 -16.95 2.26
CA GLY A 143 -2.69 -15.95 3.30
C GLY A 143 -2.25 -14.64 2.66
N ALA A 144 -2.81 -13.53 3.15
CA ALA A 144 -2.56 -12.19 2.62
C ALA A 144 -1.20 -11.59 3.05
N ASP A 145 -0.48 -12.29 3.92
CA ASP A 145 0.88 -11.98 4.42
C ASP A 145 1.99 -12.55 3.52
N ALA A 146 1.64 -13.12 2.35
CA ALA A 146 2.62 -13.54 1.36
C ALA A 146 3.28 -12.32 0.69
N VAL A 147 4.61 -12.25 0.76
CA VAL A 147 5.40 -11.16 0.15
C VAL A 147 6.08 -11.56 -1.16
N GLY A 148 6.17 -12.86 -1.42
CA GLY A 148 6.68 -13.42 -2.66
C GLY A 148 6.04 -14.76 -2.99
N CYS A 149 6.04 -15.10 -4.29
CA CYS A 149 5.59 -16.39 -4.78
C CYS A 149 6.28 -16.77 -6.09
N ALA A 150 6.76 -18.00 -6.17
CA ALA A 150 7.27 -18.62 -7.38
C ALA A 150 6.95 -20.11 -7.43
N PRO A 151 6.88 -20.69 -8.64
CA PRO A 151 6.85 -22.14 -8.79
C PRO A 151 8.19 -22.75 -8.36
N LEU A 152 8.13 -23.90 -7.69
CA LEU A 152 9.29 -24.74 -7.49
C LEU A 152 9.57 -25.56 -8.77
N LEU A 153 10.69 -25.30 -9.43
CA LEU A 153 11.10 -26.07 -10.61
C LEU A 153 12.08 -27.17 -10.18
N GLY A 154 11.58 -28.41 -10.10
CA GLY A 154 12.41 -29.56 -9.75
C GLY A 154 13.42 -29.91 -10.84
N GLY A 155 14.61 -30.35 -10.43
CA GLY A 155 15.63 -30.90 -11.34
C GLY A 155 15.31 -32.29 -11.90
N ASP A 156 14.25 -32.92 -11.40
CA ASP A 156 13.73 -34.23 -11.76
C ASP A 156 12.48 -34.17 -12.66
N GLU A 157 11.84 -33.01 -12.77
CA GLU A 157 10.82 -32.73 -13.79
C GLU A 157 11.53 -32.56 -15.15
N SER A 158 11.51 -33.62 -15.97
CA SER A 158 12.18 -33.64 -17.28
C SER A 158 11.51 -32.78 -18.36
N THR A 159 10.59 -31.89 -17.99
CA THR A 159 9.82 -31.08 -18.92
C THR A 159 9.91 -29.62 -18.53
N ALA A 160 10.51 -28.82 -19.41
CA ALA A 160 10.49 -27.37 -19.31
C ALA A 160 9.06 -26.87 -19.10
N PRO A 161 8.87 -25.79 -18.32
CA PRO A 161 7.61 -25.07 -18.31
C PRO A 161 7.18 -24.78 -19.75
N THR A 162 5.97 -25.19 -20.12
CA THR A 162 5.42 -24.94 -21.46
C THR A 162 4.92 -23.51 -21.64
N GLU A 163 4.88 -22.76 -20.54
CA GLU A 163 4.46 -21.36 -20.43
C GLU A 163 5.50 -20.60 -19.60
N SER A 164 5.51 -19.26 -19.68
CA SER A 164 6.35 -18.44 -18.82
C SER A 164 6.10 -18.78 -17.35
N ALA A 165 7.14 -19.05 -16.58
CA ALA A 165 7.02 -19.10 -15.13
C ALA A 165 6.68 -17.72 -14.58
N SER A 166 5.92 -17.67 -13.49
CA SER A 166 5.52 -16.43 -12.83
C SER A 166 6.21 -16.33 -11.48
N VAL A 167 6.97 -15.25 -11.30
CA VAL A 167 7.49 -14.80 -10.00
C VAL A 167 6.67 -13.59 -9.62
N VAL A 168 6.01 -13.61 -8.47
CA VAL A 168 5.16 -12.53 -7.99
C VAL A 168 5.78 -11.96 -6.72
N VAL A 169 5.89 -10.63 -6.64
CA VAL A 169 6.42 -9.92 -5.48
C VAL A 169 5.42 -8.86 -5.03
N ALA A 170 5.18 -8.76 -3.73
CA ALA A 170 4.33 -7.73 -3.17
C ALA A 170 5.00 -6.34 -3.27
N ALA A 171 4.23 -5.34 -3.69
CA ALA A 171 4.62 -3.94 -3.68
C ALA A 171 4.61 -3.36 -2.25
N GLY A 172 5.02 -2.10 -2.10
CA GLY A 172 4.96 -1.39 -0.82
C GLY A 172 6.07 -1.73 0.17
N TYR A 173 7.07 -2.52 -0.23
CA TYR A 173 8.28 -2.81 0.56
C TYR A 173 9.50 -2.08 0.01
N ASP A 174 10.46 -1.80 0.88
CA ASP A 174 11.72 -1.16 0.49
C ASP A 174 12.58 -2.03 -0.45
N ASP A 175 13.65 -1.44 -0.99
CA ASP A 175 14.51 -2.11 -1.97
C ASP A 175 15.21 -3.35 -1.36
N GLU A 176 15.62 -3.29 -0.09
CA GLU A 176 16.30 -4.40 0.59
C GLU A 176 15.37 -5.61 0.80
N THR A 177 14.14 -5.36 1.25
CA THR A 177 13.11 -6.38 1.39
C THR A 177 12.75 -6.97 0.03
N THR A 178 12.51 -6.11 -0.97
CA THR A 178 12.14 -6.53 -2.34
C THR A 178 13.23 -7.41 -2.95
N GLU A 179 14.50 -7.02 -2.81
CA GLU A 179 15.64 -7.80 -3.31
C GLU A 179 15.78 -9.14 -2.56
N THR A 180 15.53 -9.16 -1.25
CA THR A 180 15.55 -10.40 -0.45
C THR A 180 14.47 -11.37 -0.90
N VAL A 181 13.24 -10.89 -1.13
CA VAL A 181 12.16 -11.71 -1.70
C VAL A 181 12.54 -12.22 -3.08
N LEU A 182 13.03 -11.36 -3.98
CA LEU A 182 13.46 -11.79 -5.31
C LEU A 182 14.53 -12.88 -5.24
N LYS A 183 15.54 -12.74 -4.38
CA LYS A 183 16.55 -13.79 -4.15
C LYS A 183 15.88 -15.10 -3.71
N HIS A 184 14.92 -15.04 -2.80
CA HIS A 184 14.18 -16.22 -2.37
C HIS A 184 13.47 -16.92 -3.55
N GLU A 185 12.66 -16.16 -4.30
CA GLU A 185 11.85 -16.69 -5.39
C GLU A 185 12.67 -17.26 -6.53
N PHE A 186 13.76 -16.59 -6.90
CA PHE A 186 14.68 -17.12 -7.91
C PHE A 186 15.34 -18.42 -7.46
N GLY A 187 15.51 -18.64 -6.14
CA GLY A 187 16.00 -19.91 -5.62
C GLY A 187 15.04 -21.08 -5.86
N HIS A 188 13.73 -20.84 -5.81
CA HIS A 188 12.72 -21.85 -6.15
C HIS A 188 12.74 -22.22 -7.63
N LEU A 189 13.03 -21.26 -8.52
CA LEU A 189 13.25 -21.56 -9.93
C LEU A 189 14.48 -22.45 -10.16
N LEU A 190 15.44 -22.45 -9.24
CA LEU A 190 16.63 -23.33 -9.27
C LEU A 190 16.40 -24.72 -8.67
N GLY A 191 15.18 -24.99 -8.19
CA GLY A 191 14.81 -26.23 -7.50
C GLY A 191 15.24 -26.26 -6.03
N LEU A 192 15.66 -25.13 -5.47
CA LEU A 192 15.98 -25.02 -4.05
C LEU A 192 14.71 -24.77 -3.23
N THR A 193 14.71 -25.28 -2.01
CA THR A 193 13.56 -25.26 -1.09
C THR A 193 13.92 -24.50 0.18
N HIS A 194 12.94 -24.31 1.07
CA HIS A 194 13.20 -23.70 2.38
C HIS A 194 14.15 -24.54 3.24
N ASP A 195 14.26 -25.85 3.01
CA ASP A 195 15.20 -26.74 3.72
C ASP A 195 16.67 -26.39 3.42
N ASP A 196 16.93 -25.69 2.31
CA ASP A 196 18.26 -25.25 1.90
C ASP A 196 18.68 -23.95 2.61
N ALA A 197 17.84 -23.36 3.46
CA ALA A 197 18.11 -22.11 4.18
C ALA A 197 19.38 -22.14 5.05
N ALA A 198 19.80 -23.33 5.50
CA ALA A 198 21.05 -23.49 6.25
C ALA A 198 22.31 -23.21 5.38
N ALA A 199 22.24 -23.50 4.08
CA ALA A 199 23.30 -23.21 3.12
C ALA A 199 23.09 -21.84 2.45
N PHE A 200 21.84 -21.46 2.22
CA PHE A 200 21.44 -20.22 1.55
C PHE A 200 20.42 -19.47 2.41
N PRO A 201 20.83 -18.59 3.32
CA PRO A 201 19.92 -17.87 4.19
C PRO A 201 18.76 -17.14 3.47
N ALA A 202 18.96 -16.76 2.20
CA ALA A 202 17.93 -16.17 1.33
C ALA A 202 16.68 -17.06 1.15
N LEU A 203 16.77 -18.39 1.36
CA LEU A 203 15.66 -19.34 1.24
C LEU A 203 14.86 -19.51 2.54
N SER A 204 15.11 -18.69 3.55
CA SER A 204 14.34 -18.75 4.80
C SER A 204 12.85 -18.50 4.55
N GLU A 205 11.98 -19.39 5.04
CA GLU A 205 10.50 -19.27 4.93
C GLU A 205 9.96 -17.95 5.50
N ARG A 206 10.69 -17.37 6.45
CA ARG A 206 10.35 -16.14 7.15
C ARG A 206 11.47 -15.13 6.99
N ILE A 207 11.10 -13.93 6.58
CA ILE A 207 12.02 -12.79 6.48
C ILE A 207 11.51 -11.63 7.32
N GLU A 208 12.45 -10.81 7.80
CA GLU A 208 12.11 -9.47 8.29
C GLU A 208 11.82 -8.59 7.08
N THR A 209 10.78 -7.76 7.18
CA THR A 209 10.31 -6.91 6.09
C THR A 209 10.23 -5.46 6.56
N THR A 210 10.48 -4.54 5.65
CA THR A 210 10.30 -3.10 5.90
C THR A 210 9.43 -2.51 4.80
N ARG A 211 8.32 -1.90 5.20
CA ARG A 211 7.41 -1.21 4.29
C ARG A 211 8.01 0.14 3.87
N LEU A 212 7.64 0.60 2.67
CA LEU A 212 7.94 1.96 2.26
C LEU A 212 7.05 2.92 3.07
N PRO A 213 7.61 4.06 3.51
CA PRO A 213 6.80 5.06 4.20
C PRO A 213 5.64 5.55 3.34
N GLU A 214 4.47 5.68 3.93
CA GLU A 214 3.29 6.30 3.34
C GLU A 214 2.96 7.61 4.08
N PRO A 215 2.30 8.60 3.44
CA PRO A 215 1.89 9.80 4.15
C PRO A 215 0.89 9.50 5.26
N ASP A 216 1.10 10.10 6.42
CA ASP A 216 0.19 10.01 7.57
C ASP A 216 -1.15 10.70 7.28
N ALA A 217 -2.19 10.31 8.01
CA ALA A 217 -3.54 10.84 7.82
C ALA A 217 -3.62 12.35 8.06
N ASP A 218 -2.81 12.89 8.98
CA ASP A 218 -2.71 14.32 9.31
C ASP A 218 -1.90 15.13 8.27
N GLU A 219 -0.99 14.48 7.55
CA GLU A 219 -0.26 15.05 6.42
C GLU A 219 -1.09 15.09 5.13
N ARG A 220 -2.20 14.34 5.08
CA ARG A 220 -3.11 14.28 3.93
C ARG A 220 -4.06 15.46 3.94
N GLU A 221 -4.44 15.89 2.74
CA GLU A 221 -5.55 16.84 2.57
C GLU A 221 -6.84 16.29 3.20
N SER A 222 -7.08 14.98 3.13
CA SER A 222 -8.19 14.31 3.80
C SER A 222 -7.70 13.07 4.52
N PRO A 223 -7.84 12.98 5.87
CA PRO A 223 -7.49 11.76 6.59
C PRO A 223 -8.44 10.58 6.37
N PHE A 224 -9.67 10.83 5.89
CA PHE A 224 -10.58 9.79 5.44
C PHE A 224 -10.40 9.58 3.94
N ARG A 225 -10.41 8.31 3.49
CA ARG A 225 -10.31 7.96 2.06
C ARG A 225 -11.48 8.50 1.26
N GLU A 226 -12.68 8.36 1.82
CA GLU A 226 -13.90 8.82 1.18
C GLU A 226 -14.18 10.30 1.52
N PRO A 227 -14.66 11.09 0.56
CA PRO A 227 -15.01 12.49 0.79
C PRO A 227 -16.27 12.66 1.65
N THR A 228 -17.13 11.64 1.67
CA THR A 228 -18.33 11.60 2.50
C THR A 228 -18.09 10.72 3.72
N VAL A 229 -18.29 11.28 4.91
CA VAL A 229 -18.19 10.55 6.19
C VAL A 229 -19.61 10.20 6.65
N ALA A 230 -19.89 8.91 6.81
CA ALA A 230 -21.17 8.43 7.34
C ALA A 230 -21.20 8.59 8.88
N VAL A 231 -22.20 9.28 9.39
CA VAL A 231 -22.35 9.63 10.80
C VAL A 231 -23.60 8.97 11.38
N HIS A 232 -23.41 8.06 12.34
CA HIS A 232 -24.48 7.56 13.19
C HIS A 232 -24.59 8.41 14.45
N VAL A 233 -25.81 8.63 14.92
CA VAL A 233 -26.08 9.42 16.12
C VAL A 233 -27.02 8.66 17.05
N ASP A 234 -26.52 8.37 18.25
CA ASP A 234 -27.26 7.72 19.32
C ASP A 234 -27.68 8.74 20.40
N LEU A 235 -28.96 9.11 20.35
CA LEU A 235 -29.64 9.96 21.34
C LEU A 235 -30.53 9.16 22.30
N SER A 236 -30.26 7.86 22.48
CA SER A 236 -31.04 7.00 23.38
C SER A 236 -31.06 7.49 24.83
N ASN A 237 -29.96 8.11 25.28
CA ASN A 237 -29.82 8.71 26.62
C ASN A 237 -30.36 10.15 26.71
N VAL A 238 -30.81 10.75 25.61
CA VAL A 238 -31.40 12.09 25.59
C VAL A 238 -32.91 12.00 25.77
N SER A 239 -33.46 12.91 26.58
CA SER A 239 -34.89 12.96 26.84
C SER A 239 -35.67 13.25 25.53
N PRO A 240 -36.85 12.64 25.29
CA PRO A 240 -37.59 12.85 24.04
C PRO A 240 -37.92 14.31 23.72
N GLY A 241 -38.03 15.18 24.72
CA GLY A 241 -38.31 16.61 24.53
C GLY A 241 -37.11 17.42 24.03
N GLU A 242 -35.89 16.92 24.23
CA GLU A 242 -34.65 17.63 23.89
C GLU A 242 -33.99 17.10 22.60
N ARG A 243 -34.41 15.93 22.11
CA ARG A 243 -33.80 15.26 20.93
C ARG A 243 -33.75 16.16 19.70
N ALA A 244 -34.81 16.90 19.42
CA ALA A 244 -34.85 17.80 18.27
C ALA A 244 -33.81 18.93 18.38
N THR A 245 -33.52 19.40 19.59
CA THR A 245 -32.45 20.38 19.83
C THR A 245 -31.08 19.74 19.61
N TYR A 246 -30.83 18.57 20.20
CA TYR A 246 -29.58 17.83 19.97
C TYR A 246 -29.33 17.55 18.48
N GLU A 247 -30.35 17.12 17.75
CA GLU A 247 -30.25 16.89 16.30
C GLU A 247 -29.86 18.17 15.56
N ALA A 248 -30.53 19.30 15.85
CA ALA A 248 -30.22 20.57 15.21
C ALA A 248 -28.80 21.06 15.52
N GLU A 249 -28.33 20.91 16.76
CA GLU A 249 -26.97 21.31 17.15
C GLU A 249 -25.89 20.42 16.53
N ILE A 250 -26.14 19.11 16.43
CA ILE A 250 -25.23 18.19 15.71
C ILE A 250 -25.18 18.55 14.23
N ASP A 251 -26.32 18.79 13.59
CA ASP A 251 -26.39 19.14 12.18
C ASP A 251 -25.73 20.50 11.90
N HIS A 252 -25.80 21.44 12.85
CA HIS A 252 -25.06 22.71 12.81
C HIS A 252 -23.54 22.47 12.78
N ALA A 253 -23.02 21.64 13.69
CA ALA A 253 -21.61 21.31 13.73
C ALA A 253 -21.12 20.59 12.45
N LEU A 254 -21.91 19.65 11.92
CA LEU A 254 -21.57 18.97 10.66
C LEU A 254 -21.52 19.97 9.49
N SER A 255 -22.55 20.81 9.36
CA SER A 255 -22.65 21.82 8.29
C SER A 255 -21.47 22.81 8.32
N TYR A 256 -20.93 23.11 9.50
CA TYR A 256 -19.77 23.96 9.65
C TYR A 256 -18.51 23.38 8.97
N TYR A 257 -18.28 22.08 9.13
CA TYR A 257 -17.17 21.39 8.47
C TYR A 257 -17.42 21.21 6.97
N GLU A 258 -18.66 20.98 6.54
CA GLU A 258 -19.02 20.96 5.11
C GLU A 258 -18.80 22.32 4.44
N ALA A 259 -18.95 23.42 5.19
CA ALA A 259 -18.67 24.76 4.72
C ALA A 259 -17.16 25.10 4.70
N GLY A 260 -16.29 24.15 5.05
CA GLY A 260 -14.83 24.30 5.01
C GLY A 260 -14.21 24.80 6.31
N ALA A 261 -14.98 24.97 7.39
CA ALA A 261 -14.50 25.36 8.72
C ALA A 261 -13.44 26.49 8.70
N ASP A 262 -13.82 27.64 8.12
CA ASP A 262 -12.93 28.80 7.92
C ASP A 262 -11.62 28.50 7.16
N GLY A 263 -11.65 27.51 6.26
CA GLY A 263 -10.53 27.10 5.44
C GLY A 263 -9.60 26.07 6.09
N VAL A 264 -9.95 25.56 7.27
CA VAL A 264 -9.22 24.46 7.92
C VAL A 264 -9.68 23.10 7.41
N ALA A 265 -10.98 22.94 7.14
CA ALA A 265 -11.51 21.68 6.63
C ALA A 265 -11.45 21.63 5.09
N PRO A 266 -11.24 20.44 4.50
CA PRO A 266 -11.21 20.28 3.05
C PRO A 266 -12.53 20.67 2.40
N ALA A 267 -12.46 21.43 1.30
CA ALA A 267 -13.65 21.99 0.63
C ALA A 267 -14.59 20.95 0.00
N ASN A 268 -14.13 19.70 -0.18
CA ASN A 268 -14.89 18.61 -0.78
C ASN A 268 -15.39 17.60 0.26
N ARG A 269 -15.48 17.97 1.54
CA ARG A 269 -15.96 17.11 2.61
C ARG A 269 -17.46 17.24 2.79
N SER A 270 -18.15 16.10 2.91
CA SER A 270 -19.57 16.03 3.28
C SER A 270 -19.82 15.00 4.37
N PHE A 271 -20.94 15.12 5.07
CA PHE A 271 -21.39 14.17 6.07
C PHE A 271 -22.76 13.61 5.70
N GLU A 272 -22.92 12.31 5.86
CA GLU A 272 -24.22 11.64 5.63
C GLU A 272 -24.71 11.02 6.92
N ARG A 273 -25.95 11.33 7.32
CA ARG A 273 -26.56 10.71 8.50
C ARG A 273 -27.06 9.32 8.17
N VAL A 274 -26.57 8.33 8.92
CA VAL A 274 -26.98 6.93 8.80
C VAL A 274 -27.68 6.43 10.06
N SER A 275 -28.73 5.64 9.88
CA SER A 275 -29.50 5.07 11.00
C SER A 275 -28.87 3.81 11.59
N ASP A 276 -28.07 3.10 10.80
CA ASP A 276 -27.40 1.86 11.22
C ASP A 276 -25.97 2.18 11.65
N PRO A 277 -25.57 1.92 12.91
CA PRO A 277 -24.21 2.13 13.36
C PRO A 277 -23.19 1.27 12.61
N GLU A 278 -23.57 0.11 12.05
CA GLU A 278 -22.65 -0.73 11.28
C GLU A 278 -22.26 -0.13 9.92
N MET A 279 -23.00 0.89 9.45
CA MET A 279 -22.70 1.63 8.23
C MET A 279 -22.02 2.98 8.49
N ALA A 280 -21.70 3.30 9.75
CA ALA A 280 -21.14 4.59 10.10
C ALA A 280 -19.61 4.53 10.18
N ASP A 281 -18.96 5.56 9.63
CA ASP A 281 -17.56 5.83 9.87
C ASP A 281 -17.40 6.47 11.26
N VAL A 282 -18.29 7.40 11.61
CA VAL A 282 -18.28 8.10 12.89
C VAL A 282 -19.56 7.82 13.68
N THR A 283 -19.41 7.37 14.92
CA THR A 283 -20.52 7.24 15.86
C THR A 283 -20.47 8.36 16.89
N LEU A 284 -21.54 9.15 16.96
CA LEU A 284 -21.73 10.16 17.98
C LEU A 284 -22.80 9.68 18.97
N SER A 285 -22.47 9.70 20.25
CA SER A 285 -23.38 9.30 21.32
C SER A 285 -23.41 10.32 22.44
N VAL A 286 -24.49 10.33 23.21
CA VAL A 286 -24.62 11.14 24.41
C VAL A 286 -24.61 10.24 25.64
N SER A 287 -23.73 10.51 26.61
CA SER A 287 -23.66 9.71 27.85
C SER A 287 -23.12 10.52 29.03
N ALA A 288 -23.56 10.21 30.24
CA ALA A 288 -23.11 10.94 31.43
C ALA A 288 -21.67 10.55 31.81
N PHE A 289 -20.80 11.55 31.98
CA PHE A 289 -19.44 11.35 32.46
C PHE A 289 -19.43 11.15 33.98
N ARG A 290 -18.69 10.15 34.46
CA ARG A 290 -18.70 9.73 35.89
C ARG A 290 -17.51 10.25 36.69
N ASP A 291 -16.54 10.86 36.03
CA ASP A 291 -15.24 11.30 36.55
C ASP A 291 -15.16 12.83 36.76
N GLY A 292 -16.26 13.57 36.53
CA GLY A 292 -16.43 14.95 36.99
C GLY A 292 -16.05 16.05 35.99
N GLY A 293 -15.58 15.70 34.79
CA GLY A 293 -15.48 16.64 33.67
C GLY A 293 -16.74 16.59 32.79
N SER A 294 -17.18 17.72 32.26
CA SER A 294 -18.16 17.80 31.18
C SER A 294 -17.46 18.18 29.88
N GLY A 295 -17.93 17.65 28.74
CA GLY A 295 -17.40 18.01 27.43
C GLY A 295 -17.59 16.92 26.39
N VAL A 296 -16.58 16.74 25.54
CA VAL A 296 -16.53 15.70 24.51
C VAL A 296 -15.34 14.77 24.76
N ARG A 297 -15.56 13.47 24.58
CA ARG A 297 -14.50 12.47 24.43
C ARG A 297 -14.51 11.99 23.00
N TRP A 298 -13.33 11.76 22.45
CA TRP A 298 -13.18 11.30 21.08
C TRP A 298 -12.18 10.16 20.99
N ARG A 299 -12.32 9.33 19.97
CA ARG A 299 -11.36 8.29 19.62
C ARG A 299 -11.33 8.15 18.11
N ARG A 300 -10.13 8.04 17.53
CA ARG A 300 -9.91 7.72 16.12
C ARG A 300 -9.58 6.23 15.96
N THR A 301 -10.00 5.65 14.84
CA THR A 301 -9.53 4.34 14.36
C THR A 301 -9.05 4.48 12.93
N GLY A 302 -8.08 3.67 12.54
CA GLY A 302 -7.48 3.76 11.21
C GLY A 302 -6.65 2.55 10.86
N ILE A 303 -6.00 2.66 9.70
CA ILE A 303 -5.02 1.71 9.18
C ILE A 303 -3.64 2.33 9.42
N ASP A 304 -2.73 1.49 9.90
CA ASP A 304 -1.27 1.66 9.90
C ASP A 304 -0.76 0.71 8.79
N ALA A 305 -0.23 1.28 7.72
CA ALA A 305 0.14 0.60 6.50
C ALA A 305 1.66 0.40 6.42
N ASP A 306 2.47 1.23 7.05
CA ASP A 306 3.93 1.13 7.01
C ASP A 306 4.60 0.72 8.34
N ASP A 307 3.79 0.37 9.34
CA ASP A 307 4.17 -0.15 10.66
C ASP A 307 4.94 0.86 11.55
N ASP A 308 4.73 2.18 11.36
CA ASP A 308 5.37 3.23 12.16
C ASP A 308 4.52 3.72 13.37
N ALA A 309 3.34 3.14 13.56
CA ALA A 309 2.32 3.45 14.57
C ALA A 309 1.53 4.76 14.36
N ALA A 310 1.85 5.55 13.33
CA ALA A 310 0.93 6.54 12.81
C ALA A 310 -0.16 5.87 11.96
N LEU A 311 -1.23 6.60 11.69
CA LEU A 311 -2.33 6.09 10.86
C LEU A 311 -2.28 6.84 9.54
N GLU A 312 -2.21 6.14 8.40
CA GLU A 312 -2.24 6.79 7.09
C GLU A 312 -3.67 7.14 6.67
N TRP A 313 -4.65 6.39 7.17
CA TRP A 313 -6.06 6.63 6.91
C TRP A 313 -6.93 6.36 8.13
N TYR A 314 -7.84 7.27 8.41
CA TYR A 314 -8.90 7.02 9.39
C TYR A 314 -10.00 6.17 8.73
N THR A 315 -10.37 5.12 9.45
CA THR A 315 -11.47 4.21 9.10
C THR A 315 -12.69 4.41 9.99
N GLY A 316 -12.55 5.23 11.03
CA GLY A 316 -13.69 5.64 11.83
C GLY A 316 -13.34 6.46 13.05
N GLY A 317 -14.38 6.77 13.83
CA GLY A 317 -14.23 7.49 15.08
C GLY A 317 -15.44 7.41 15.99
N ASP A 318 -15.20 7.58 17.28
CA ASP A 318 -16.23 7.70 18.29
C ASP A 318 -16.21 9.11 18.86
N LEU A 319 -17.40 9.71 19.00
CA LEU A 319 -17.64 10.94 19.75
C LEU A 319 -18.63 10.64 20.85
N VAL A 320 -18.27 10.98 22.08
CA VAL A 320 -19.15 10.89 23.23
C VAL A 320 -19.29 12.27 23.85
N VAL A 321 -20.50 12.80 23.84
CA VAL A 321 -20.83 14.09 24.43
C VAL A 321 -21.43 13.86 25.81
N ASP A 322 -21.02 14.65 26.81
CA ASP A 322 -21.54 14.54 28.16
C ASP A 322 -23.04 14.88 28.21
N ALA A 323 -23.84 13.97 28.74
CA ALA A 323 -25.28 14.17 28.94
C ALA A 323 -25.61 15.28 29.96
N GLY A 324 -24.62 15.70 30.78
CA GLY A 324 -24.76 16.82 31.70
C GLY A 324 -24.70 18.20 31.04
N LEU A 325 -24.41 18.28 29.74
CA LEU A 325 -24.34 19.54 29.01
C LEU A 325 -25.73 20.11 28.71
N ALA A 326 -25.81 21.44 28.71
CA ALA A 326 -26.99 22.12 28.17
C ALA A 326 -27.13 21.74 26.68
N PRO A 327 -28.35 21.42 26.19
CA PRO A 327 -28.55 21.02 24.80
C PRO A 327 -27.97 22.02 23.78
N SER A 328 -27.99 23.31 24.12
CA SER A 328 -27.46 24.42 23.33
C SER A 328 -25.93 24.53 23.27
N LEU A 329 -25.18 23.66 23.97
CA LEU A 329 -23.72 23.61 23.89
C LEU A 329 -23.23 22.40 23.06
N VAL A 330 -24.15 21.57 22.58
CA VAL A 330 -23.80 20.32 21.89
C VAL A 330 -23.04 20.60 20.61
N ASP A 331 -23.43 21.61 19.84
CA ASP A 331 -22.74 22.02 18.60
C ASP A 331 -21.28 22.40 18.86
N TRP A 332 -21.00 23.12 19.94
CA TRP A 332 -19.64 23.48 20.33
C TRP A 332 -18.77 22.25 20.60
N TYR A 333 -19.26 21.34 21.44
CA TYR A 333 -18.48 20.16 21.85
C TYR A 333 -18.37 19.13 20.73
N VAL A 334 -19.43 18.95 19.94
CA VAL A 334 -19.40 18.10 18.74
C VAL A 334 -18.46 18.70 17.70
N GLY A 335 -18.53 20.02 17.48
CA GLY A 335 -17.66 20.72 16.54
C GLY A 335 -16.18 20.61 16.92
N ALA A 336 -15.84 20.81 18.20
CA ALA A 336 -14.48 20.60 18.68
C ALA A 336 -14.03 19.13 18.55
N GLY A 337 -14.90 18.18 18.91
CA GLY A 337 -14.62 16.74 18.79
C GLY A 337 -14.40 16.30 17.35
N LEU A 338 -15.21 16.78 16.41
CA LEU A 338 -15.03 16.56 14.98
C LEU A 338 -13.70 17.11 14.49
N GLY A 339 -13.26 18.28 14.98
CA GLY A 339 -11.96 18.83 14.60
C GLY A 339 -10.81 17.90 14.94
N TYR A 340 -10.82 17.31 16.15
CA TYR A 340 -9.86 16.28 16.54
C TYR A 340 -10.00 15.01 15.70
N LEU A 341 -11.22 14.56 15.36
CA LEU A 341 -11.38 13.41 14.47
C LEU A 341 -10.86 13.65 13.05
N LEU A 342 -10.79 14.92 12.61
CA LEU A 342 -10.54 15.26 11.20
C LEU A 342 -9.13 15.76 10.90
N ALA A 343 -8.25 15.95 11.89
CA ALA A 343 -6.78 16.06 11.80
C ALA A 343 -6.15 16.93 12.91
N ALA A 344 -6.93 17.62 13.75
CA ALA A 344 -6.32 18.43 14.81
C ALA A 344 -5.67 17.52 15.88
N ASP A 345 -4.42 17.81 16.26
CA ASP A 345 -3.72 17.08 17.32
C ASP A 345 -3.63 17.90 18.60
N GLU A 346 -3.51 19.21 18.47
CA GLU A 346 -3.67 20.14 19.57
C GLU A 346 -4.81 21.12 19.33
N ARG A 347 -5.23 21.75 20.42
CA ARG A 347 -6.31 22.74 20.38
C ARG A 347 -6.03 23.88 19.40
N ALA A 348 -4.76 24.26 19.23
CA ALA A 348 -4.36 25.33 18.33
C ALA A 348 -4.65 25.01 16.85
N ASP A 349 -4.73 23.72 16.50
CA ASP A 349 -4.99 23.25 15.13
C ASP A 349 -6.48 23.24 14.80
N LEU A 350 -7.35 23.39 15.80
CA LEU A 350 -8.79 23.41 15.57
C LEU A 350 -9.17 24.63 14.70
N PRO A 351 -10.29 24.55 13.97
CA PRO A 351 -10.85 25.75 13.36
C PRO A 351 -11.35 26.71 14.45
N PRO A 352 -11.43 28.02 14.15
CA PRO A 352 -12.31 28.91 14.91
C PRO A 352 -13.72 28.30 15.01
N PRO A 353 -14.46 28.56 16.10
CA PRO A 353 -14.02 29.27 17.30
C PRO A 353 -13.26 28.39 18.30
N PHE A 354 -13.14 27.08 18.07
CA PHE A 354 -12.68 26.13 19.08
C PHE A 354 -11.21 26.33 19.47
N ARG A 355 -10.37 26.74 18.51
CA ARG A 355 -8.94 26.99 18.79
C ARG A 355 -8.70 28.08 19.82
N ASP A 356 -9.49 29.16 19.76
CA ASP A 356 -9.25 30.38 20.53
C ASP A 356 -10.22 30.55 21.71
N GLY A 357 -11.36 29.83 21.72
CA GLY A 357 -12.53 30.28 22.47
C GLY A 357 -12.82 29.63 23.82
N ASP A 358 -13.13 30.45 24.81
CA ASP A 358 -14.10 30.09 25.83
C ASP A 358 -15.49 29.98 25.16
N PRO A 359 -16.31 28.95 25.43
CA PRO A 359 -17.71 28.91 24.97
C PRO A 359 -18.54 30.16 25.33
N ALA A 360 -18.07 31.00 26.26
CA ALA A 360 -18.63 32.32 26.57
C ALA A 360 -18.36 33.41 25.54
N ASP A 361 -17.32 33.27 24.73
CA ASP A 361 -16.87 34.31 23.81
C ASP A 361 -17.51 34.22 22.43
N ASP A 362 -18.13 33.09 22.08
CA ASP A 362 -18.83 32.91 20.80
C ASP A 362 -20.32 32.54 20.98
N PRO A 363 -21.23 33.53 20.91
CA PRO A 363 -22.66 33.29 21.05
C PRO A 363 -23.30 32.63 19.81
N VAL A 364 -22.59 32.50 18.68
CA VAL A 364 -23.10 31.85 17.47
C VAL A 364 -23.12 30.32 17.63
N TRP A 365 -22.20 29.79 18.44
CA TRP A 365 -22.06 28.37 18.75
C TRP A 365 -22.71 27.96 20.08
N ARG A 366 -23.74 28.70 20.51
CA ARG A 366 -24.60 28.35 21.65
C ARG A 366 -25.98 27.90 21.18
N GLY A 367 -26.07 27.35 19.97
CA GLY A 367 -27.34 27.10 19.31
C GLY A 367 -28.14 28.35 18.94
N LEU A 368 -29.23 28.14 18.22
CA LEU A 368 -30.06 29.17 17.60
C LEU A 368 -30.34 30.37 18.53
N THR A 369 -29.93 31.56 18.06
CA THR A 369 -30.09 32.86 18.72
C THR A 369 -31.46 33.04 19.38
N GLY A 370 -31.51 32.94 20.71
CA GLY A 370 -32.76 33.11 21.46
C GLY A 370 -32.66 33.10 22.98
N GLU A 371 -31.66 32.43 23.57
CA GLU A 371 -31.50 32.38 25.02
C GLU A 371 -30.34 33.25 25.48
N THR A 372 -30.62 34.55 25.68
CA THR A 372 -29.78 35.39 26.55
C THR A 372 -29.82 34.82 27.96
N ALA A 373 -28.64 34.61 28.53
CA ALA A 373 -28.42 34.16 29.90
C ALA A 373 -29.23 35.00 30.92
N ASP A 374 -30.34 34.45 31.37
CA ASP A 374 -31.04 34.88 32.58
C ASP A 374 -31.46 33.62 33.36
N ASP A 375 -30.47 32.89 33.89
CA ASP A 375 -30.67 32.07 35.08
C ASP A 375 -29.72 32.56 36.18
N PRO A 376 -30.22 33.31 37.18
CA PRO A 376 -29.41 33.92 38.24
C PRO A 376 -29.01 32.92 39.35
N THR A 377 -28.91 31.62 39.07
CA THR A 377 -28.55 30.61 40.08
C THR A 377 -27.13 30.06 39.99
N ARG A 378 -26.25 30.65 39.15
CA ARG A 378 -24.84 30.28 39.09
C ARG A 378 -23.92 31.20 39.93
N ASP A 379 -24.31 31.42 41.18
CA ASP A 379 -23.37 31.77 42.26
C ASP A 379 -22.90 30.45 42.88
N ASP A 380 -21.69 30.01 42.52
CA ASP A 380 -20.78 29.11 43.28
C ASP A 380 -19.89 28.27 42.34
N LEU A 381 -19.12 28.90 41.44
CA LEU A 381 -17.91 28.26 40.86
C LEU A 381 -16.78 29.27 40.57
N ALA A 382 -16.83 30.47 41.15
CA ALA A 382 -15.63 31.27 41.31
C ALA A 382 -14.96 30.85 42.61
N ASP A 383 -13.68 30.50 42.54
CA ASP A 383 -12.79 30.23 43.66
C ASP A 383 -12.72 28.76 44.10
N ARG A 384 -12.13 27.92 43.25
CA ARG A 384 -11.17 26.87 43.61
C ARG A 384 -10.55 26.22 42.37
N ASP A 385 -9.31 26.61 42.12
CA ASP A 385 -8.17 25.73 41.88
C ASP A 385 -7.18 26.33 40.88
N ARG A 386 -6.12 26.89 41.47
CA ARG A 386 -4.78 26.74 40.92
C ARG A 386 -4.44 25.25 40.96
N ASP A 387 -3.72 24.82 39.93
CA ASP A 387 -3.02 23.53 39.79
C ASP A 387 -3.89 22.34 39.39
N THR A 388 -3.99 22.14 38.07
CA THR A 388 -3.95 20.80 37.47
C THR A 388 -3.28 20.87 36.10
N GLU A 389 -1.94 20.83 36.12
CA GLU A 389 -1.21 19.97 35.18
C GLU A 389 -1.69 18.51 35.37
N ASN A 390 -1.69 17.74 34.28
CA ASN A 390 -2.07 16.33 34.10
C ASN A 390 -3.40 16.18 33.34
N ALA A 391 -3.51 15.41 32.25
CA ALA A 391 -2.58 14.65 31.41
C ALA A 391 -3.40 14.40 30.12
N THR A 392 -2.90 14.62 28.90
CA THR A 392 -2.21 13.58 28.12
C THR A 392 -2.50 12.15 28.59
N GLU A 393 -3.77 11.73 28.54
CA GLU A 393 -4.08 10.31 28.42
C GLU A 393 -4.13 9.95 26.93
N ASN A 394 -2.92 9.73 26.39
CA ASN A 394 -2.71 8.90 25.22
C ASN A 394 -3.33 7.52 25.49
N ALA A 395 -4.49 7.27 24.90
CA ALA A 395 -5.06 5.93 24.84
C ALA A 395 -4.34 5.15 23.74
N THR A 396 -3.24 4.53 24.15
CA THR A 396 -2.64 3.28 23.65
C THR A 396 -3.35 2.74 22.40
N THR A 397 -2.71 2.92 21.25
CA THR A 397 -2.85 2.05 20.08
C THR A 397 -2.93 0.61 20.59
N PRO A 398 -3.91 -0.21 20.17
CA PRO A 398 -3.74 -1.64 20.38
C PRO A 398 -2.41 -1.97 19.72
N THR A 399 -1.42 -2.40 20.51
CA THR A 399 -0.14 -2.91 20.02
C THR A 399 -0.46 -3.77 18.82
N GLY A 400 -0.09 -3.28 17.62
CA GLY A 400 0.06 -4.13 16.47
C GLY A 400 0.87 -5.33 16.93
N SER A 401 0.42 -6.53 16.54
CA SER A 401 1.25 -7.71 16.68
C SER A 401 2.67 -7.33 16.24
N PRO A 402 3.71 -7.61 17.04
CA PRO A 402 5.08 -7.35 16.59
C PRO A 402 5.24 -8.02 15.24
N SER A 403 5.75 -7.27 14.24
CA SER A 403 5.89 -7.67 12.83
C SER A 403 5.93 -9.19 12.72
N GLU A 404 4.78 -9.82 12.44
CA GLU A 404 4.76 -11.26 12.26
C GLU A 404 5.58 -11.49 11.01
N ASN A 405 6.80 -12.02 11.17
CA ASN A 405 7.73 -12.24 10.05
C ASN A 405 6.94 -12.74 8.84
N ALA A 406 6.97 -11.96 7.76
CA ALA A 406 6.20 -12.26 6.57
C ALA A 406 6.61 -13.63 6.03
N ARG A 407 5.62 -14.40 5.58
CA ARG A 407 5.88 -15.71 5.01
C ARG A 407 6.15 -15.58 3.53
N ILE A 408 7.18 -16.27 3.07
CA ILE A 408 7.37 -16.55 1.66
C ILE A 408 6.93 -17.99 1.41
N SER A 409 6.07 -18.19 0.41
CA SER A 409 5.45 -19.49 0.14
C SER A 409 5.76 -19.99 -1.26
N THR A 410 5.73 -21.31 -1.44
CA THR A 410 6.00 -21.98 -2.72
C THR A 410 4.72 -22.41 -3.41
N ALA A 411 4.61 -22.17 -4.71
CA ALA A 411 3.58 -22.81 -5.52
C ALA A 411 4.04 -24.18 -6.04
N ALA A 412 3.21 -25.22 -5.84
CA ALA A 412 3.37 -26.47 -6.57
C ALA A 412 3.04 -26.23 -8.06
N ALA A 413 3.87 -26.74 -8.98
CA ALA A 413 3.61 -26.65 -10.40
C ALA A 413 2.27 -27.33 -10.74
N ARG A 414 1.36 -26.62 -11.45
CA ARG A 414 0.13 -27.23 -11.96
C ARG A 414 0.48 -28.18 -13.10
N VAL A 415 0.59 -29.47 -12.79
CA VAL A 415 0.64 -30.52 -13.80
C VAL A 415 -0.77 -30.72 -14.36
N HIS A 416 -1.07 -30.16 -15.53
CA HIS A 416 -2.24 -30.58 -16.29
C HIS A 416 -1.91 -31.91 -16.99
N SER A 417 -2.57 -32.98 -16.53
CA SER A 417 -2.52 -34.34 -17.09
C SER A 417 -3.22 -34.45 -18.43
#